data_AF-A0A7K2T9W4-F1
#
_entry.id   AF-A0A7K2T9W4-F1
#
_cell.length_a   1.000
_cell.length_b   1.000
_cell.length_c   1.000
_cell.angle_alpha   90.00
_cell.angle_beta   90.00
_cell.angle_gamma   90.00
#
_symmetry.space_group_name_H-M   'P 1'
#
loop_
_entity.id
_entity.type
_entity.pdbx_description
1 polymer ?
#
loop_
_entity_poly.entity_id
_entity_poly.type
_entity_poly.pdbx_seq_one_letter_code
_entity_poly.pdbx_strand_id
1 'polypeptide(L)'
;MSQKSAAPVTSRTAERIVDLLTLLGNADTPLTALEIAAACNAPKSSTHQLLNYLATRNFVRYDPVRRTWALGVALFELGAAYHRGSPLEEIGRGILIEVCQATSATSHLAVRDGTEVLYIDKQQQRNGSAMTQLVTETGIRLPAHLTAVGRALLATLSDEELHDLYHHYPFPRRTALGPQTASELIEDLGRVRELGYALESGLTTAGITCIAAAVYDDETQPVAALGITFVTDQMSPAQVAKQARTVREFAGKLSHELGWRPIEEGPVHPESITFADSTRSWTLPPPARPAGRYQEITRSGKLLATSGHGPVDGPGVATVGTLGLDLSVEQGRAAAESTMLLVLASLHEELGSLELVEQVLHVQVFVRSTPDFTEHPAVADGASAALVGVLGPDRGAHSRTAIGVASLPFGIPVEIHLTATTREAGQ
;
A
#
# COMPACT_ATOMS: atom_id res chain seq x y z
N MET A 1 19.62 -23.04 -5.46
CA MET A 1 20.20 -23.53 -6.74
C MET A 1 20.01 -22.43 -7.77
N SER A 2 21.11 -21.87 -8.29
CA SER A 2 21.09 -20.70 -9.18
C SER A 2 20.48 -21.07 -10.54
N GLN A 3 19.34 -20.47 -10.90
CA GLN A 3 18.74 -20.62 -12.23
C GLN A 3 19.65 -19.92 -13.25
N LYS A 4 20.29 -20.72 -14.12
CA LYS A 4 20.96 -20.22 -15.31
C LYS A 4 19.92 -19.53 -16.20
N SER A 5 20.14 -18.25 -16.49
CA SER A 5 19.46 -17.51 -17.55
C SER A 5 19.56 -18.32 -18.87
N ALA A 6 18.42 -18.78 -19.38
CA ALA A 6 18.33 -19.51 -20.63
C ALA A 6 18.38 -18.52 -21.80
N ALA A 7 19.19 -18.81 -22.82
CA ALA A 7 19.22 -18.04 -24.07
C ALA A 7 17.81 -17.98 -24.70
N PRO A 8 17.42 -16.86 -25.34
CA PRO A 8 16.06 -16.68 -25.85
C PRO A 8 15.73 -17.75 -26.90
N VAL A 9 14.69 -18.53 -26.62
CA VAL A 9 14.15 -19.54 -27.54
C VAL A 9 13.29 -18.81 -28.58
N THR A 10 13.85 -18.49 -29.75
CA THR A 10 13.12 -17.78 -30.81
C THR A 10 12.44 -18.76 -31.78
N SER A 11 11.11 -18.70 -31.89
CA SER A 11 10.33 -19.44 -32.88
C SER A 11 9.39 -18.48 -33.59
N ARG A 12 9.81 -18.03 -34.79
CA ARG A 12 9.05 -17.05 -35.59
C ARG A 12 7.59 -17.46 -35.87
N THR A 13 7.31 -18.76 -35.95
CA THR A 13 5.93 -19.24 -36.13
C THR A 13 5.13 -19.14 -34.84
N ALA A 14 5.73 -19.47 -33.69
CA ALA A 14 5.06 -19.36 -32.40
C ALA A 14 4.80 -17.90 -32.04
N GLU A 15 5.79 -17.02 -32.23
CA GLU A 15 5.66 -15.57 -32.06
C GLU A 15 4.48 -15.02 -32.88
N ARG A 16 4.39 -15.38 -34.17
CA ARG A 16 3.27 -14.95 -35.03
C ARG A 16 1.90 -15.44 -34.56
N ILE A 17 1.81 -16.65 -34.01
CA ILE A 17 0.55 -17.15 -33.46
C ILE A 17 0.14 -16.27 -32.26
N VAL A 18 1.09 -15.97 -31.36
CA VAL A 18 0.84 -15.10 -30.20
C VAL A 18 0.45 -13.70 -30.66
N ASP A 19 1.22 -13.07 -31.54
CA ASP A 19 0.96 -11.71 -32.04
C ASP A 19 -0.42 -11.58 -32.67
N LEU A 20 -0.82 -12.58 -33.48
CA LEU A 20 -2.12 -12.60 -34.14
C LEU A 20 -3.26 -12.73 -33.14
N LEU A 21 -3.14 -13.63 -32.16
CA LEU A 21 -4.18 -13.81 -31.13
C LEU A 21 -4.28 -12.58 -30.24
N THR A 22 -3.15 -11.97 -29.87
CA THR A 22 -3.11 -10.71 -29.11
C THR A 22 -3.74 -9.57 -29.90
N LEU A 23 -3.44 -9.43 -31.21
CA LEU A 23 -4.07 -8.43 -32.07
C LEU A 23 -5.58 -8.60 -32.10
N LEU A 24 -6.07 -9.83 -32.32
CA LEU A 24 -7.50 -10.11 -32.36
C LEU A 24 -8.19 -9.91 -31.00
N GLY A 25 -7.48 -10.14 -29.90
CA GLY A 25 -7.99 -9.88 -28.55
C GLY A 25 -8.11 -8.40 -28.19
N ASN A 26 -7.26 -7.56 -28.77
CA ASN A 26 -7.28 -6.12 -28.58
C ASN A 26 -8.14 -5.36 -29.62
N ALA A 27 -8.71 -6.07 -30.60
CA ALA A 27 -9.50 -5.46 -31.67
C ALA A 27 -10.97 -5.30 -31.24
N ASP A 28 -11.49 -4.07 -31.30
CA ASP A 28 -12.92 -3.79 -31.02
C ASP A 28 -13.87 -4.44 -32.02
N THR A 29 -13.36 -4.77 -33.22
CA THR A 29 -14.14 -5.38 -34.30
C THR A 29 -13.37 -6.51 -34.99
N PRO A 30 -14.06 -7.51 -35.57
CA PRO A 30 -13.41 -8.58 -36.34
C PRO A 30 -12.59 -8.03 -37.51
N LEU A 31 -11.38 -8.56 -37.71
CA LEU A 31 -10.41 -8.08 -38.71
C LEU A 31 -10.32 -9.01 -39.93
N THR A 32 -10.07 -8.47 -41.11
CA THR A 32 -9.74 -9.26 -42.31
C THR A 32 -8.34 -9.87 -42.19
N ALA A 33 -8.09 -10.95 -42.93
CA ALA A 33 -6.75 -11.56 -42.96
C ALA A 33 -5.66 -10.61 -43.47
N LEU A 34 -6.03 -9.62 -44.30
CA LEU A 34 -5.11 -8.61 -44.81
C LEU A 34 -4.70 -7.61 -43.73
N GLU A 35 -5.67 -7.12 -42.94
CA GLU A 35 -5.42 -6.22 -41.81
C GLU A 35 -4.53 -6.90 -40.77
N ILE A 36 -4.81 -8.18 -40.46
CA ILE A 36 -4.00 -8.98 -39.54
C ILE A 36 -2.58 -9.15 -40.06
N ALA A 37 -2.41 -9.53 -41.34
CA ALA A 37 -1.09 -9.70 -41.94
C ALA A 37 -0.27 -8.40 -41.91
N ALA A 38 -0.91 -7.26 -42.18
CA ALA A 38 -0.27 -5.95 -42.13
C ALA A 38 0.15 -5.58 -40.70
N ALA A 39 -0.75 -5.72 -39.72
CA ALA A 39 -0.50 -5.37 -38.33
C ALA A 39 0.61 -6.23 -37.68
N CYS A 40 0.66 -7.53 -37.98
CA CYS A 40 1.71 -8.42 -37.49
C CYS A 40 2.99 -8.42 -38.34
N ASN A 41 3.09 -7.55 -39.36
CA ASN A 41 4.19 -7.52 -40.33
C ASN A 41 4.53 -8.92 -40.91
N ALA A 42 3.49 -9.68 -41.29
CA ALA A 42 3.58 -11.07 -41.68
C ALA A 42 3.16 -11.31 -43.15
N PRO A 43 3.76 -12.29 -43.86
CA PRO A 43 3.34 -12.62 -45.22
C PRO A 43 1.90 -13.15 -45.28
N LYS A 44 1.10 -12.61 -46.22
CA LYS A 44 -0.33 -12.94 -46.40
C LYS A 44 -0.61 -14.44 -46.47
N SER A 45 0.20 -15.19 -47.22
CA SER A 45 0.02 -16.64 -47.38
C SER A 45 0.17 -17.39 -46.06
N SER A 46 1.19 -17.05 -45.27
CA SER A 46 1.41 -17.66 -43.95
C SER A 46 0.35 -17.26 -42.92
N THR A 47 -0.12 -16.01 -42.94
CA THR A 47 -1.21 -15.55 -42.07
C THR A 47 -2.49 -16.33 -42.35
N HIS A 48 -2.86 -16.51 -43.62
CA HIS A 48 -4.02 -17.31 -44.01
C HIS A 48 -3.89 -18.78 -43.58
N GLN A 49 -2.71 -19.39 -43.75
CA GLN A 49 -2.47 -20.77 -43.31
C GLN A 49 -2.62 -20.91 -41.78
N LEU A 50 -2.06 -19.98 -41.02
CA LEU A 50 -2.18 -19.96 -39.56
C LEU A 50 -3.63 -19.76 -39.10
N LEU A 51 -4.33 -18.77 -39.67
CA LEU A 51 -5.74 -18.50 -39.35
C LEU A 51 -6.63 -19.73 -39.61
N ASN A 52 -6.48 -20.37 -40.77
CA ASN A 52 -7.22 -21.59 -41.09
C ASN A 52 -6.89 -22.72 -40.11
N TYR A 53 -5.61 -22.94 -39.79
CA TYR A 53 -5.19 -23.96 -38.83
C TYR A 53 -5.74 -23.70 -37.42
N LEU A 54 -5.69 -22.45 -36.94
CA LEU A 54 -6.24 -22.05 -35.64
C LEU A 54 -7.78 -22.20 -35.61
N ALA A 55 -8.45 -21.97 -36.75
CA ALA A 55 -9.89 -22.16 -36.87
C ALA A 55 -10.30 -23.62 -36.73
N THR A 56 -9.52 -24.57 -37.28
CA THR A 56 -9.79 -26.01 -37.09
C THR A 56 -9.73 -26.44 -35.62
N ARG A 57 -9.13 -25.63 -34.75
CA ARG A 57 -9.02 -25.84 -33.31
C ARG A 57 -9.84 -24.84 -32.50
N ASN A 58 -10.70 -24.07 -33.14
CA ASN A 58 -11.58 -23.07 -32.50
C ASN A 58 -10.84 -21.94 -31.74
N PHE A 59 -9.56 -21.68 -32.01
CA PHE A 59 -8.83 -20.53 -31.43
C PHE A 59 -9.23 -19.21 -32.09
N VAL A 60 -9.63 -19.26 -33.36
CA VAL A 60 -10.21 -18.14 -34.10
C VAL A 60 -11.47 -18.60 -34.80
N ARG A 61 -12.40 -17.67 -35.06
CA ARG A 61 -13.60 -17.90 -35.88
C ARG A 61 -13.53 -17.05 -37.14
N TYR A 62 -14.06 -17.59 -38.23
CA TYR A 62 -14.17 -16.90 -39.51
C TYR A 62 -15.64 -16.60 -39.84
N ASP A 63 -15.93 -15.35 -40.18
CA ASP A 63 -17.20 -14.94 -40.76
C ASP A 63 -17.08 -14.97 -42.30
N PRO A 64 -17.77 -15.89 -43.00
CA PRO A 64 -17.65 -15.99 -44.46
C PRO A 64 -18.32 -14.84 -45.21
N VAL A 65 -19.28 -14.15 -44.59
CA VAL A 65 -20.00 -13.02 -45.20
C VAL A 65 -19.15 -11.76 -45.13
N ARG A 66 -18.64 -11.45 -43.94
CA ARG A 66 -17.77 -10.27 -43.72
C ARG A 66 -16.32 -10.51 -44.10
N ARG A 67 -15.92 -11.77 -44.28
CA ARG A 67 -14.55 -12.22 -44.55
C ARG A 67 -13.57 -11.78 -43.46
N THR A 68 -14.06 -11.73 -42.23
CA THR A 68 -13.33 -11.29 -41.04
C THR A 68 -13.10 -12.43 -40.06
N TRP A 69 -12.12 -12.24 -39.20
CA TRP A 69 -11.65 -13.16 -38.18
C TRP A 69 -11.80 -12.50 -36.82
N ALA A 70 -12.15 -13.32 -35.83
CA ALA A 70 -12.23 -12.91 -34.43
C ALA A 70 -11.75 -14.06 -33.54
N LEU A 71 -11.56 -13.81 -32.25
CA LEU A 71 -11.26 -14.86 -31.28
C LEU A 71 -12.36 -15.95 -31.29
N GLY A 72 -11.93 -17.20 -31.17
CA GLY A 72 -12.78 -18.37 -31.06
C GLY A 72 -12.96 -18.84 -29.61
N VAL A 73 -13.87 -19.79 -29.39
CA VAL A 73 -14.29 -20.24 -28.05
C VAL A 73 -13.18 -20.96 -27.27
N ALA A 74 -12.20 -21.56 -27.94
CA ALA A 74 -11.11 -22.27 -27.26
C ALA A 74 -10.31 -21.36 -26.32
N LEU A 75 -10.21 -20.06 -26.63
CA LEU A 75 -9.54 -19.09 -25.76
C LEU A 75 -10.34 -18.80 -24.48
N PHE A 76 -11.67 -18.80 -24.57
CA PHE A 76 -12.52 -18.71 -23.38
C PHE A 76 -12.37 -19.96 -22.51
N GLU A 77 -12.33 -21.15 -23.11
CA GLU A 77 -12.12 -22.41 -22.38
C GLU A 77 -10.79 -22.44 -21.63
N LEU A 78 -9.71 -21.94 -22.26
CA LEU A 78 -8.39 -21.80 -21.66
C LEU A 78 -8.38 -20.75 -20.54
N GLY A 79 -8.99 -19.59 -20.74
CA GLY A 79 -9.14 -18.56 -19.70
C GLY A 79 -9.94 -19.07 -18.51
N ALA A 80 -11.07 -19.74 -18.75
CA ALA A 80 -11.87 -20.38 -17.72
C ALA A 80 -11.10 -21.50 -16.99
N ALA A 81 -10.19 -22.21 -17.68
CA ALA A 81 -9.32 -23.20 -17.05
C ALA A 81 -8.26 -22.57 -16.14
N TYR A 82 -7.69 -21.43 -16.54
CA TYR A 82 -6.79 -20.64 -15.70
C TYR A 82 -7.48 -20.22 -14.40
N HIS A 83 -8.72 -19.73 -14.50
CA HIS A 83 -9.53 -19.31 -13.35
C HIS A 83 -9.83 -20.43 -12.34
N ARG A 84 -9.92 -21.70 -12.77
CA ARG A 84 -10.23 -22.83 -11.87
C ARG A 84 -9.11 -23.17 -10.87
N GLY A 85 -7.92 -22.60 -11.05
CA GLY A 85 -6.76 -22.88 -10.19
C GLY A 85 -6.35 -21.74 -9.26
N SER A 86 -7.02 -20.59 -9.30
CA SER A 86 -6.56 -19.38 -8.60
C SER A 86 -7.58 -18.90 -7.54
N PRO A 87 -7.33 -19.16 -6.24
CA PRO A 87 -8.15 -18.65 -5.15
C PRO A 87 -8.32 -17.12 -5.20
N LEU A 88 -7.32 -16.41 -5.73
CA LEU A 88 -7.30 -14.95 -5.86
C LEU A 88 -8.48 -14.39 -6.65
N GLU A 89 -8.90 -15.03 -7.74
CA GLU A 89 -9.94 -14.50 -8.61
C GLU A 89 -11.34 -14.80 -8.08
N GLU A 90 -11.55 -16.01 -7.54
CA GLU A 90 -12.82 -16.42 -6.94
C GLU A 90 -13.14 -15.59 -5.69
N ILE A 91 -12.19 -15.53 -4.76
CA ILE A 91 -12.31 -14.76 -3.51
C ILE A 91 -12.31 -13.25 -3.82
N GLY A 92 -11.38 -12.81 -4.67
CA GLY A 92 -11.21 -11.41 -5.02
C GLY A 92 -12.47 -10.78 -5.61
N ARG A 93 -13.25 -11.51 -6.42
CA ARG A 93 -14.50 -10.99 -6.98
C ARG A 93 -15.52 -10.60 -5.89
N GLY A 94 -15.67 -11.42 -4.85
CA GLY A 94 -16.56 -11.12 -3.73
C GLY A 94 -16.14 -9.82 -3.03
N ILE A 95 -14.84 -9.69 -2.73
CA ILE A 95 -14.27 -8.51 -2.11
C ILE A 95 -14.44 -7.25 -2.99
N LEU A 96 -14.21 -7.35 -4.29
CA LEU A 96 -14.36 -6.20 -5.19
C LEU A 96 -15.80 -5.67 -5.21
N ILE A 97 -16.81 -6.54 -5.11
CA ILE A 97 -18.21 -6.13 -5.01
C ILE A 97 -18.44 -5.33 -3.72
N GLU A 98 -17.93 -5.82 -2.58
CA GLU A 98 -18.06 -5.13 -1.29
C GLU A 98 -17.37 -3.76 -1.31
N VAL A 99 -16.15 -3.67 -1.86
CA VAL A 99 -15.40 -2.41 -2.02
C VAL A 99 -16.18 -1.44 -2.91
N CYS A 100 -16.68 -1.90 -4.06
CA CYS A 100 -17.45 -1.08 -4.99
C CYS A 100 -18.72 -0.51 -4.32
N GLN A 101 -19.38 -1.29 -3.46
CA GLN A 101 -20.53 -0.84 -2.68
C GLN A 101 -20.14 0.16 -1.59
N ALA A 102 -19.11 -0.14 -0.79
CA ALA A 102 -18.66 0.69 0.32
C ALA A 102 -18.10 2.06 -0.14
N THR A 103 -17.42 2.08 -1.28
CA THR A 103 -16.73 3.27 -1.79
C THR A 103 -17.54 4.05 -2.83
N SER A 104 -18.54 3.40 -3.46
CA SER A 104 -19.23 3.89 -4.67
C SER A 104 -18.29 4.16 -5.86
N ALA A 105 -17.02 3.74 -5.78
CA ALA A 105 -16.03 3.87 -6.83
C ALA A 105 -15.92 2.56 -7.63
N THR A 106 -15.32 2.63 -8.81
CA THR A 106 -15.02 1.41 -9.58
C THR A 106 -13.85 0.70 -8.92
N SER A 107 -13.98 -0.58 -8.57
CA SER A 107 -12.92 -1.37 -7.95
C SER A 107 -12.25 -2.31 -8.96
N HIS A 108 -10.97 -2.57 -8.74
CA HIS A 108 -10.11 -3.34 -9.64
C HIS A 108 -9.20 -4.27 -8.84
N LEU A 109 -8.89 -5.42 -9.43
CA LEU A 109 -7.83 -6.33 -8.97
C LEU A 109 -6.81 -6.50 -10.10
N ALA A 110 -5.54 -6.34 -9.77
CA ALA A 110 -4.46 -6.46 -10.74
C ALA A 110 -3.26 -7.23 -10.18
N VAL A 111 -2.54 -7.91 -11.06
CA VAL A 111 -1.29 -8.62 -10.76
C VAL A 111 -0.12 -7.94 -11.47
N ARG A 112 1.09 -8.04 -10.93
CA ARG A 112 2.29 -7.46 -11.55
C ARG A 112 3.00 -8.51 -12.38
N ASP A 113 3.43 -8.11 -13.57
CA ASP A 113 4.31 -8.88 -14.45
C ASP A 113 5.45 -7.97 -14.91
N GLY A 114 6.62 -8.14 -14.29
CA GLY A 114 7.77 -7.26 -14.51
C GLY A 114 7.44 -5.80 -14.17
N THR A 115 7.58 -4.92 -15.18
CA THR A 115 7.33 -3.46 -15.12
C THR A 115 5.89 -3.08 -15.46
N GLU A 116 5.01 -4.05 -15.68
CA GLU A 116 3.60 -3.84 -16.02
C GLU A 116 2.67 -4.46 -14.97
N VAL A 117 1.42 -4.00 -14.97
CA VAL A 117 0.31 -4.63 -14.26
C VAL A 117 -0.72 -5.14 -15.26
N LEU A 118 -1.31 -6.29 -14.97
CA LEU A 118 -2.44 -6.88 -15.68
C LEU A 118 -3.68 -6.80 -14.79
N TYR A 119 -4.74 -6.17 -15.29
CA TYR A 119 -6.04 -6.12 -14.62
C TYR A 119 -6.77 -7.45 -14.82
N ILE A 120 -7.10 -8.15 -13.74
CA ILE A 120 -7.70 -9.50 -13.78
C ILE A 120 -9.18 -9.50 -13.41
N ASP A 121 -9.66 -8.51 -12.64
CA ASP A 121 -11.09 -8.32 -12.37
C ASP A 121 -11.41 -6.85 -12.13
N LYS A 122 -12.68 -6.48 -12.33
CA LYS A 122 -13.24 -5.14 -12.23
C LYS A 122 -14.69 -5.21 -11.80
N GLN A 123 -15.07 -4.37 -10.83
CA GLN A 123 -16.46 -4.19 -10.44
C GLN A 123 -16.86 -2.71 -10.49
N GLN A 124 -17.98 -2.44 -11.17
CA GLN A 124 -18.53 -1.10 -11.34
C GLN A 124 -20.02 -1.09 -10.97
N GLN A 125 -20.48 0.00 -10.35
CA GLN A 125 -21.91 0.16 -10.08
C GLN A 125 -22.70 0.29 -11.39
N ARG A 126 -23.79 -0.46 -11.49
CA ARG A 126 -24.68 -0.47 -12.67
C ARG A 126 -25.34 0.89 -12.98
N ASN A 127 -25.36 1.81 -12.01
CA ASN A 127 -26.06 3.10 -12.09
C ASN A 127 -25.12 4.31 -12.08
N GLY A 128 -23.79 4.11 -12.01
CA GLY A 128 -22.80 5.18 -12.10
C GLY A 128 -22.72 5.72 -13.52
N SER A 129 -22.64 7.04 -13.67
CA SER A 129 -22.64 7.72 -14.97
C SER A 129 -21.72 7.02 -15.98
N ALA A 130 -22.34 6.45 -17.02
CA ALA A 130 -21.72 5.64 -18.09
C ALA A 130 -20.77 6.43 -19.01
N MET A 131 -20.26 7.59 -18.58
CA MET A 131 -19.63 8.57 -19.46
C MET A 131 -18.11 8.66 -19.38
N THR A 132 -17.44 7.93 -18.48
CA THR A 132 -15.98 7.89 -18.49
C THR A 132 -15.53 6.49 -18.86
N GLN A 133 -15.14 6.30 -20.13
CA GLN A 133 -14.40 5.10 -20.53
C GLN A 133 -13.07 5.10 -19.77
N LEU A 134 -13.03 4.37 -18.65
CA LEU A 134 -11.81 4.14 -17.92
C LEU A 134 -10.92 3.21 -18.75
N VAL A 135 -9.62 3.50 -18.79
CA VAL A 135 -8.63 2.65 -19.48
C VAL A 135 -8.42 1.31 -18.75
N THR A 136 -8.96 1.19 -17.54
CA THR A 136 -8.88 0.00 -16.69
C THR A 136 -10.03 -0.96 -17.02
N GLU A 137 -9.78 -1.87 -17.96
CA GLU A 137 -10.65 -3.03 -18.25
C GLU A 137 -9.92 -4.34 -17.93
N THR A 138 -10.66 -5.41 -17.63
CA THR A 138 -10.09 -6.74 -17.45
C THR A 138 -9.33 -7.17 -18.71
N GLY A 139 -8.11 -7.67 -18.54
CA GLY A 139 -7.19 -8.05 -19.62
C GLY A 139 -6.27 -6.94 -20.09
N ILE A 140 -6.47 -5.69 -19.65
CA ILE A 140 -5.59 -4.57 -20.02
C ILE A 140 -4.29 -4.61 -19.21
N ARG A 141 -3.20 -4.26 -19.91
CA ARG A 141 -1.88 -4.01 -19.30
C ARG A 141 -1.57 -2.53 -19.24
N LEU A 142 -0.99 -2.09 -18.12
CA LEU A 142 -0.51 -0.72 -17.94
C LEU A 142 0.87 -0.71 -17.27
N PRO A 143 1.70 0.33 -17.52
CA PRO A 143 2.98 0.48 -16.83
C PRO A 143 2.78 0.57 -15.31
N ALA A 144 3.46 -0.29 -14.55
CA ALA A 144 3.28 -0.40 -13.10
C ALA A 144 3.64 0.91 -12.37
N HIS A 145 4.65 1.64 -12.86
CA HIS A 145 5.09 2.91 -12.27
C HIS A 145 4.07 4.05 -12.38
N LEU A 146 3.10 3.96 -13.29
CA LEU A 146 2.06 4.98 -13.49
C LEU A 146 0.71 4.66 -12.82
N THR A 147 0.56 3.48 -12.24
CA THR A 147 -0.73 3.02 -11.70
C THR A 147 -0.68 2.90 -10.18
N ALA A 148 -1.79 3.16 -9.49
CA ALA A 148 -1.86 2.91 -8.05
C ALA A 148 -1.60 1.43 -7.71
N VAL A 149 -2.25 0.50 -8.41
CA VAL A 149 -2.06 -0.95 -8.19
C VAL A 149 -0.62 -1.40 -8.45
N GLY A 150 0.02 -0.87 -9.50
CA GLY A 150 1.41 -1.18 -9.80
C GLY A 150 2.37 -0.59 -8.77
N ARG A 151 2.16 0.66 -8.35
CA ARG A 151 2.96 1.27 -7.28
C ARG A 151 2.77 0.57 -5.94
N ALA A 152 1.56 0.12 -5.61
CA ALA A 152 1.32 -0.67 -4.40
C ALA A 152 2.10 -1.99 -4.42
N LEU A 153 2.16 -2.68 -5.56
CA LEU A 153 2.95 -3.90 -5.74
C LEU A 153 4.46 -3.61 -5.76
N LEU A 154 4.92 -2.58 -6.46
CA LEU A 154 6.33 -2.21 -6.55
C LEU A 154 6.90 -1.76 -5.19
N ALA A 155 6.08 -1.13 -4.35
CA ALA A 155 6.49 -0.72 -3.00
C ALA A 155 6.90 -1.91 -2.11
N THR A 156 6.46 -3.13 -2.42
CA THR A 156 6.82 -4.34 -1.67
C THR A 156 8.22 -4.87 -2.00
N LEU A 157 8.80 -4.43 -3.12
CA LEU A 157 10.15 -4.82 -3.53
C LEU A 157 11.21 -4.01 -2.77
N SER A 158 12.38 -4.59 -2.60
CA SER A 158 13.57 -3.87 -2.13
C SER A 158 14.04 -2.83 -3.15
N ASP A 159 14.80 -1.84 -2.70
CA ASP A 159 15.36 -0.82 -3.60
C ASP A 159 16.34 -1.41 -4.62
N GLU A 160 17.02 -2.52 -4.28
CA GLU A 160 17.89 -3.27 -5.19
C GLU A 160 17.08 -3.92 -6.32
N GLU A 161 15.99 -4.63 -5.99
CA GLU A 161 15.10 -5.24 -6.98
C GLU A 161 14.44 -4.19 -7.88
N LEU A 162 14.05 -3.04 -7.32
CA LEU A 162 13.51 -1.92 -8.11
C LEU A 162 14.54 -1.34 -9.06
N HIS A 163 15.78 -1.17 -8.59
CA HIS A 163 16.87 -0.68 -9.42
C HIS A 163 17.12 -1.61 -10.61
N ASP A 164 17.24 -2.92 -10.36
CA ASP A 164 17.44 -3.93 -11.40
C ASP A 164 16.28 -3.95 -12.40
N LEU A 165 15.05 -3.84 -11.91
CA LEU A 165 13.85 -3.85 -12.73
C LEU A 165 13.74 -2.61 -13.63
N TYR A 166 14.24 -1.44 -13.19
CA TYR A 166 14.05 -0.15 -13.86
C TYR A 166 15.32 0.50 -14.44
N HIS A 167 16.51 -0.07 -14.28
CA HIS A 167 17.79 0.54 -14.69
C HIS A 167 17.82 0.98 -16.17
N HIS A 168 17.19 0.22 -17.07
CA HIS A 168 17.10 0.53 -18.52
C HIS A 168 15.68 0.78 -19.00
N TYR A 169 14.75 1.04 -18.08
CA TYR A 169 13.36 1.20 -18.43
C TYR A 169 13.12 2.59 -19.03
N PRO A 170 12.37 2.74 -20.14
CA PRO A 170 12.22 4.01 -20.84
C PRO A 170 11.23 4.99 -20.19
N PHE A 171 10.60 4.63 -19.07
CA PHE A 171 9.61 5.45 -18.36
C PHE A 171 8.57 6.09 -19.29
N PRO A 172 7.78 5.28 -20.03
CA PRO A 172 6.74 5.81 -20.89
C PRO A 172 5.75 6.63 -20.05
N ARG A 173 5.23 7.71 -20.64
CA ARG A 173 4.21 8.56 -20.02
C ARG A 173 2.91 8.46 -20.78
N ARG A 174 1.81 8.63 -20.06
CA ARG A 174 0.45 8.74 -20.62
C ARG A 174 -0.10 10.15 -20.49
N THR A 175 0.34 10.89 -19.47
CA THR A 175 0.09 12.32 -19.29
C THR A 175 1.41 13.06 -19.16
N ALA A 176 1.39 14.35 -18.81
CA ALA A 176 2.61 15.11 -18.53
C ALA A 176 3.28 14.73 -17.19
N LEU A 177 2.63 13.91 -16.38
CA LEU A 177 3.00 13.61 -15.00
C LEU A 177 3.63 12.21 -14.86
N GLY A 178 4.33 11.98 -13.74
CA GLY A 178 4.86 10.69 -13.33
C GLY A 178 6.39 10.64 -13.25
N PRO A 179 6.94 9.63 -12.54
CA PRO A 179 8.39 9.49 -12.38
C PRO A 179 9.06 9.20 -13.73
N GLN A 180 10.21 9.81 -13.93
CA GLN A 180 10.99 9.78 -15.17
C GLN A 180 12.25 8.92 -15.03
N THR A 181 12.61 8.57 -13.79
CA THR A 181 13.80 7.80 -13.46
C THR A 181 13.49 6.78 -12.37
N ALA A 182 14.35 5.75 -12.25
CA ALA A 182 14.25 4.76 -11.20
C ALA A 182 14.37 5.40 -9.80
N SER A 183 15.23 6.40 -9.63
CA SER A 183 15.39 7.11 -8.36
C SER A 183 14.14 7.89 -7.95
N GLU A 184 13.49 8.61 -8.88
CA GLU A 184 12.21 9.28 -8.61
C GLU A 184 11.12 8.27 -8.23
N LEU A 185 11.06 7.14 -8.93
CA LEU A 185 10.12 6.08 -8.61
C LEU A 185 10.38 5.50 -7.21
N ILE A 186 11.63 5.21 -6.85
CA ILE A 186 12.00 4.69 -5.52
C ILE A 186 11.60 5.67 -4.41
N GLU A 187 11.86 6.97 -4.60
CA GLU A 187 11.43 8.01 -3.65
C GLU A 187 9.89 8.03 -3.49
N ASP A 188 9.17 8.00 -4.62
CA ASP A 188 7.71 7.96 -4.63
C ASP A 188 7.15 6.69 -3.99
N LEU A 189 7.85 5.56 -4.09
CA LEU A 189 7.46 4.29 -3.46
C LEU A 189 7.79 4.26 -1.97
N GLY A 190 8.78 5.02 -1.50
CA GLY A 190 9.02 5.24 -0.06
C GLY A 190 7.75 5.70 0.66
N ARG A 191 7.05 6.70 0.10
CA ARG A 191 5.77 7.17 0.65
C ARG A 191 4.67 6.09 0.62
N VAL A 192 4.67 5.23 -0.40
CA VAL A 192 3.70 4.12 -0.50
C VAL A 192 3.95 3.08 0.59
N ARG A 193 5.22 2.77 0.89
CA ARG A 193 5.61 1.86 1.98
C ARG A 193 5.17 2.42 3.34
N GLU A 194 5.41 3.70 3.58
CA GLU A 194 5.02 4.39 4.82
C GLU A 194 3.49 4.40 5.01
N LEU A 195 2.74 4.70 3.95
CA LEU A 195 1.29 4.82 4.02
C LEU A 195 0.56 3.48 3.96
N GLY A 196 1.20 2.42 3.47
CA GLY A 196 0.58 1.12 3.21
C GLY A 196 -0.44 1.13 2.06
N TYR A 197 -0.49 2.20 1.27
CA TYR A 197 -1.32 2.32 0.07
C TYR A 197 -0.67 3.27 -0.94
N ALA A 198 -0.94 3.05 -2.22
CA ALA A 198 -0.57 3.94 -3.30
C ALA A 198 -1.74 4.85 -3.66
N LEU A 199 -1.48 6.15 -3.72
CA LEU A 199 -2.36 7.15 -4.31
C LEU A 199 -1.75 7.61 -5.64
N GLU A 200 -2.55 7.57 -6.70
CA GLU A 200 -2.18 8.02 -8.03
C GLU A 200 -3.26 8.97 -8.54
N SER A 201 -2.87 10.13 -9.08
CA SER A 201 -3.82 11.08 -9.65
C SER A 201 -3.27 11.65 -10.95
N GLY A 202 -3.98 11.38 -12.04
CA GLY A 202 -3.67 11.97 -13.35
C GLY A 202 -2.41 11.44 -14.04
N LEU A 203 -1.75 10.38 -13.55
CA LEU A 203 -0.55 9.81 -14.19
C LEU A 203 -0.92 8.93 -15.38
N THR A 204 -1.99 8.14 -15.25
CA THR A 204 -2.50 7.28 -16.32
C THR A 204 -3.51 7.99 -17.22
N THR A 205 -4.48 8.67 -16.61
CA THR A 205 -5.56 9.40 -17.27
C THR A 205 -5.84 10.69 -16.51
N ALA A 206 -5.78 11.85 -17.18
CA ALA A 206 -6.02 13.15 -16.55
C ALA A 206 -7.44 13.23 -15.93
N GLY A 207 -7.55 13.82 -14.74
CA GLY A 207 -8.82 13.97 -14.02
C GLY A 207 -9.33 12.69 -13.32
N ILE A 208 -8.52 11.63 -13.31
CA ILE A 208 -8.81 10.37 -12.63
C ILE A 208 -7.84 10.17 -11.47
N THR A 209 -8.37 9.74 -10.33
CA THR A 209 -7.59 9.36 -9.15
C THR A 209 -7.85 7.89 -8.83
N CYS A 210 -6.77 7.19 -8.49
CA CYS A 210 -6.78 5.80 -8.08
C CYS A 210 -6.13 5.63 -6.69
N ILE A 211 -6.67 4.72 -5.90
CA ILE A 211 -6.08 4.29 -4.63
C ILE A 211 -5.94 2.78 -4.64
N ALA A 212 -4.80 2.23 -4.20
CA ALA A 212 -4.61 0.78 -4.16
C ALA A 212 -3.72 0.34 -2.99
N ALA A 213 -3.89 -0.91 -2.57
CA ALA A 213 -3.04 -1.57 -1.58
C ALA A 213 -2.67 -2.98 -2.06
N ALA A 214 -1.50 -3.46 -1.63
CA ALA A 214 -1.02 -4.80 -1.96
C ALA A 214 -1.83 -5.88 -1.22
N VAL A 215 -1.96 -7.02 -1.87
CA VAL A 215 -2.65 -8.22 -1.38
C VAL A 215 -1.60 -9.32 -1.30
N TYR A 216 -1.57 -10.02 -0.16
CA TYR A 216 -0.57 -11.03 0.14
C TYR A 216 -1.21 -12.42 0.24
N ASP A 217 -0.43 -13.45 -0.05
CA ASP A 217 -0.80 -14.86 0.17
C ASP A 217 -0.28 -15.38 1.52
N ASP A 218 -0.47 -16.68 1.79
CA ASP A 218 -0.02 -17.36 2.99
C ASP A 218 1.52 -17.42 3.14
N GLU A 219 2.27 -17.29 2.05
CA GLU A 219 3.73 -17.15 2.04
C GLU A 219 4.21 -15.70 2.14
N THR A 220 3.30 -14.76 2.41
CA THR A 220 3.56 -13.31 2.54
C THR A 220 4.09 -12.68 1.26
N GLN A 221 3.84 -13.32 0.11
CA GLN A 221 4.20 -12.80 -1.20
C GLN A 221 3.11 -11.84 -1.70
N PRO A 222 3.50 -10.71 -2.31
CA PRO A 222 2.56 -9.73 -2.87
C PRO A 222 1.97 -10.23 -4.19
N VAL A 223 0.93 -11.04 -4.11
CA VAL A 223 0.32 -11.73 -5.28
C VAL A 223 -0.54 -10.82 -6.15
N ALA A 224 -1.10 -9.74 -5.59
CA ALA A 224 -1.96 -8.80 -6.32
C ALA A 224 -2.01 -7.43 -5.64
N ALA A 225 -2.71 -6.48 -6.27
CA ALA A 225 -3.17 -5.26 -5.61
C ALA A 225 -4.64 -5.03 -5.89
N LEU A 226 -5.34 -4.62 -4.83
CA LEU A 226 -6.73 -4.18 -4.88
C LEU A 226 -6.76 -2.66 -4.90
N GLY A 227 -7.54 -2.07 -5.79
CA GLY A 227 -7.69 -0.63 -5.84
C GLY A 227 -9.05 -0.14 -6.29
N ILE A 228 -9.28 1.16 -6.12
CA ILE A 228 -10.45 1.87 -6.61
C ILE A 228 -10.04 3.01 -7.53
N THR A 229 -10.96 3.40 -8.41
CA THR A 229 -10.79 4.49 -9.37
C THR A 229 -12.04 5.38 -9.36
N PHE A 230 -11.82 6.69 -9.31
CA PHE A 230 -12.87 7.71 -9.29
C PHE A 230 -12.41 8.99 -9.99
N VAL A 231 -13.37 9.85 -10.35
CA VAL A 231 -13.09 11.18 -10.92
C VAL A 231 -12.57 12.08 -9.80
N THR A 232 -11.43 12.73 -10.01
CA THR A 232 -10.72 13.50 -8.98
C THR A 232 -11.61 14.51 -8.27
N ASP A 233 -12.42 15.25 -9.02
CA ASP A 233 -13.27 16.33 -8.47
C ASP A 233 -14.51 15.83 -7.71
N GLN A 234 -14.78 14.52 -7.70
CA GLN A 234 -15.93 13.94 -6.98
C GLN A 234 -15.63 13.65 -5.49
N MET A 235 -14.37 13.72 -5.06
CA MET A 235 -13.98 13.43 -3.68
C MET A 235 -13.11 14.53 -3.08
N SER A 236 -13.51 15.01 -1.90
CA SER A 236 -12.68 15.89 -1.07
C SER A 236 -11.45 15.17 -0.51
N PRO A 237 -10.38 15.88 -0.09
CA PRO A 237 -9.20 15.26 0.53
C PRO A 237 -9.53 14.36 1.73
N ALA A 238 -10.49 14.75 2.57
CA ALA A 238 -10.93 13.95 3.71
C ALA A 238 -11.62 12.64 3.26
N GLN A 239 -12.39 12.67 2.18
CA GLN A 239 -12.97 11.47 1.58
C GLN A 239 -11.89 10.58 0.98
N VAL A 240 -10.90 11.13 0.29
CA VAL A 240 -9.76 10.36 -0.25
C VAL A 240 -9.03 9.61 0.86
N ALA A 241 -8.72 10.28 1.97
CA ALA A 241 -8.08 9.64 3.13
C ALA A 241 -8.96 8.52 3.74
N LYS A 242 -10.28 8.73 3.82
CA LYS A 242 -11.22 7.68 4.24
C LYS A 242 -11.20 6.49 3.29
N GLN A 243 -11.26 6.73 1.98
CA GLN A 243 -11.25 5.66 0.98
C GLN A 243 -9.93 4.88 0.99
N ALA A 244 -8.80 5.54 1.26
CA ALA A 244 -7.53 4.86 1.39
C ALA A 244 -7.49 3.86 2.55
N ARG A 245 -8.08 4.22 3.71
CA ARG A 245 -8.26 3.28 4.82
C ARG A 245 -9.15 2.10 4.41
N THR A 246 -10.29 2.38 3.79
CA THR A 246 -11.20 1.34 3.31
C THR A 246 -10.53 0.38 2.32
N VAL A 247 -9.76 0.90 1.35
CA VAL A 247 -9.01 0.06 0.40
C VAL A 247 -7.98 -0.83 1.10
N ARG A 248 -7.24 -0.30 2.08
CA ARG A 248 -6.31 -1.09 2.90
C ARG A 248 -7.01 -2.19 3.67
N GLU A 249 -8.12 -1.87 4.33
CA GLU A 249 -8.92 -2.84 5.09
C GLU A 249 -9.38 -4.00 4.19
N PHE A 250 -9.90 -3.70 3.00
CA PHE A 250 -10.35 -4.72 2.06
C PHE A 250 -9.22 -5.51 1.40
N ALA A 251 -8.07 -4.88 1.14
CA ALA A 251 -6.87 -5.59 0.68
C ALA A 251 -6.36 -6.56 1.78
N GLY A 252 -6.39 -6.13 3.04
CA GLY A 252 -6.08 -6.99 4.20
C GLY A 252 -7.09 -8.12 4.37
N LYS A 253 -8.39 -7.85 4.20
CA LYS A 253 -9.45 -8.89 4.20
C LYS A 253 -9.20 -9.94 3.12
N LEU A 254 -8.96 -9.50 1.88
CA LEU A 254 -8.63 -10.42 0.78
C LEU A 254 -7.36 -11.23 1.09
N SER A 255 -6.32 -10.59 1.62
CA SER A 255 -5.09 -11.29 2.00
C SER A 255 -5.37 -12.37 3.06
N HIS A 256 -6.16 -12.06 4.09
CA HIS A 256 -6.54 -13.02 5.12
C HIS A 256 -7.34 -14.21 4.59
N GLU A 257 -8.24 -13.97 3.64
CA GLU A 257 -9.01 -15.02 2.95
C GLU A 257 -8.11 -15.88 2.04
N LEU A 258 -7.02 -15.32 1.53
CA LEU A 258 -5.95 -16.04 0.82
C LEU A 258 -4.95 -16.76 1.75
N GLY A 259 -5.20 -16.76 3.06
CA GLY A 259 -4.37 -17.44 4.04
C GLY A 259 -3.24 -16.59 4.61
N TRP A 260 -3.07 -15.34 4.16
CA TRP A 260 -2.09 -14.44 4.73
C TRP A 260 -2.34 -14.24 6.23
N ARG A 261 -1.23 -14.33 6.95
CA ARG A 261 -1.09 -13.87 8.31
C ARG A 261 0.01 -12.81 8.28
N PRO A 262 -0.20 -11.63 8.86
CA PRO A 262 0.87 -10.67 9.03
C PRO A 262 2.05 -11.41 9.66
N ILE A 263 3.26 -11.22 9.11
CA ILE A 263 4.47 -11.70 9.78
C ILE A 263 4.49 -11.00 11.13
N GLU A 264 4.20 -11.75 12.19
CA GLU A 264 4.53 -11.34 13.54
C GLU A 264 6.05 -11.33 13.64
N GLU A 265 6.67 -10.17 13.38
CA GLU A 265 8.07 -9.97 13.74
C GLU A 265 8.17 -9.93 15.27
N GLY A 266 8.43 -11.11 15.83
CA GLY A 266 8.65 -11.34 17.26
C GLY A 266 7.42 -11.90 17.97
N PRO A 267 7.63 -12.63 19.08
CA PRO A 267 6.54 -13.31 19.80
C PRO A 267 5.45 -12.32 20.18
N VAL A 268 4.19 -12.71 19.99
CA VAL A 268 3.05 -12.11 20.69
C VAL A 268 3.40 -12.05 22.17
N HIS A 269 3.68 -10.85 22.67
CA HIS A 269 3.70 -10.65 24.10
C HIS A 269 2.25 -10.80 24.60
N PRO A 270 2.00 -11.69 25.56
CA PRO A 270 0.67 -12.06 26.00
C PRO A 270 0.06 -10.92 26.83
N GLU A 271 -1.25 -10.72 26.67
CA GLU A 271 -2.10 -9.83 27.47
C GLU A 271 -1.77 -8.33 27.41
N SER A 272 -2.76 -7.51 27.07
CA SER A 272 -2.68 -6.05 27.12
C SER A 272 -2.28 -5.58 28.53
N ILE A 273 -1.04 -5.13 28.69
CA ILE A 273 -0.51 -4.70 29.98
C ILE A 273 -1.26 -3.44 30.41
N THR A 274 -2.01 -3.56 31.51
CA THR A 274 -2.87 -2.50 32.02
C THR A 274 -2.38 -2.05 33.39
N PHE A 275 -2.16 -0.74 33.51
CA PHE A 275 -1.91 -0.04 34.76
C PHE A 275 -3.19 0.69 35.16
N ALA A 276 -3.35 1.03 36.43
CA ALA A 276 -4.48 1.84 36.88
C ALA A 276 -3.99 2.83 37.93
N ASP A 277 -4.43 4.08 37.79
CA ASP A 277 -4.33 5.07 38.85
C ASP A 277 -5.70 5.21 39.57
N SER A 278 -5.84 6.21 40.44
CA SER A 278 -7.10 6.45 41.16
C SER A 278 -8.26 6.96 40.29
N THR A 279 -8.00 7.28 39.02
CA THR A 279 -8.92 7.97 38.11
C THR A 279 -9.29 7.15 36.87
N ARG A 280 -8.37 6.34 36.32
CA ARG A 280 -8.63 5.47 35.15
C ARG A 280 -7.59 4.36 34.98
N SER A 281 -7.86 3.48 34.02
CA SER A 281 -6.93 2.47 33.52
C SER A 281 -6.13 2.99 32.32
N TRP A 282 -4.88 2.53 32.23
CA TRP A 282 -3.90 2.85 31.20
C TRP A 282 -3.43 1.56 30.56
N THR A 283 -3.65 1.39 29.27
CA THR A 283 -3.25 0.17 28.56
C THR A 283 -2.10 0.48 27.61
N LEU A 284 -1.00 -0.25 27.75
CA LEU A 284 0.12 -0.11 26.83
C LEU A 284 -0.25 -0.72 25.48
N PRO A 285 -0.03 0.00 24.36
CA PRO A 285 -0.13 -0.60 23.03
C PRO A 285 1.04 -1.57 22.81
N PRO A 286 1.03 -2.35 21.71
CA PRO A 286 2.24 -3.01 21.24
C PRO A 286 3.39 -2.00 21.07
N PRO A 287 4.63 -2.36 21.45
CA PRO A 287 5.78 -1.48 21.34
C PRO A 287 6.06 -1.07 19.89
N ALA A 288 6.62 0.13 19.71
CA ALA A 288 6.99 0.62 18.39
C ALA A 288 8.14 -0.21 17.79
N ARG A 289 8.23 -0.20 16.47
CA ARG A 289 9.37 -0.74 15.74
C ARG A 289 10.05 0.41 14.97
N PRO A 290 11.39 0.42 14.85
CA PRO A 290 12.09 1.47 14.11
C PRO A 290 11.60 1.59 12.67
N ALA A 291 11.29 2.81 12.24
CA ALA A 291 10.96 3.12 10.84
C ALA A 291 12.21 3.28 9.96
N GLY A 292 13.40 3.03 10.51
CA GLY A 292 14.68 3.21 9.82
C GLY A 292 15.82 2.50 10.56
N ARG A 293 17.07 2.82 10.17
CA ARG A 293 18.28 2.19 10.75
C ARG A 293 18.71 2.85 12.06
N TYR A 294 17.91 2.69 13.10
CA TYR A 294 18.19 3.17 14.46
C TYR A 294 17.61 2.21 15.52
N GLN A 295 17.99 2.39 16.78
CA GLN A 295 17.44 1.63 17.91
C GLN A 295 16.37 2.49 18.62
N GLU A 296 15.24 1.88 18.99
CA GLU A 296 14.19 2.60 19.74
C GLU A 296 14.69 3.12 21.08
N ILE A 297 15.55 2.34 21.73
CA ILE A 297 16.15 2.69 23.01
C ILE A 297 17.64 2.41 22.95
N THR A 298 18.44 3.33 23.49
CA THR A 298 19.85 3.11 23.76
C THR A 298 20.12 3.18 25.24
N ARG A 299 21.07 2.37 25.70
CA ARG A 299 21.44 2.28 27.11
C ARG A 299 22.93 2.53 27.32
N SER A 300 23.25 3.36 28.31
CA SER A 300 24.61 3.55 28.81
C SER A 300 24.62 3.52 30.33
N GLY A 301 24.97 2.36 30.89
CA GLY A 301 24.86 2.12 32.33
C GLY A 301 23.40 2.16 32.79
N LYS A 302 23.08 3.09 33.71
CA LYS A 302 21.71 3.32 34.18
C LYS A 302 20.91 4.25 33.29
N LEU A 303 21.54 4.98 32.37
CA LEU A 303 20.85 5.96 31.52
C LEU A 303 20.22 5.26 30.31
N LEU A 304 18.93 5.51 30.09
CA LEU A 304 18.19 5.18 28.88
C LEU A 304 17.84 6.46 28.12
N ALA A 305 17.92 6.39 26.79
CA ALA A 305 17.41 7.41 25.90
C ALA A 305 16.56 6.75 24.81
N THR A 306 15.35 7.26 24.62
CA THR A 306 14.45 6.81 23.55
C THR A 306 14.69 7.63 22.28
N SER A 307 14.44 7.01 21.13
CA SER A 307 14.19 7.72 19.87
C SER A 307 12.84 8.44 19.92
N GLY A 308 12.52 9.21 18.87
CA GLY A 308 11.24 9.91 18.75
C GLY A 308 10.09 8.96 18.43
N HIS A 309 9.05 8.99 19.26
CA HIS A 309 7.79 8.28 19.07
C HIS A 309 6.70 9.22 18.59
N GLY A 310 5.79 8.72 17.78
CA GLY A 310 4.61 9.45 17.30
C GLY A 310 3.29 8.73 17.63
N PRO A 311 2.16 9.44 17.55
CA PRO A 311 0.84 8.87 17.81
C PRO A 311 0.42 7.94 16.67
N VAL A 312 -0.15 6.79 17.03
CA VAL A 312 -0.72 5.82 16.09
C VAL A 312 -2.24 5.70 16.27
N ASP A 313 -2.98 5.73 15.17
CA ASP A 313 -4.42 5.48 15.06
C ASP A 313 -4.65 3.99 14.68
N GLY A 314 -4.18 3.09 15.55
CA GLY A 314 -4.16 1.64 15.30
C GLY A 314 -2.84 1.12 14.70
N PRO A 315 -2.72 -0.20 14.46
CA PRO A 315 -1.47 -0.82 14.02
C PRO A 315 -0.94 -0.22 12.71
N GLY A 316 0.17 0.51 12.78
CA GLY A 316 0.85 1.07 11.60
C GLY A 316 0.10 2.21 10.88
N VAL A 317 -0.81 2.92 11.55
CA VAL A 317 -1.45 4.13 11.00
C VAL A 317 -1.07 5.31 11.87
N ALA A 318 -0.44 6.34 11.33
CA ALA A 318 -0.11 7.52 12.09
C ALA A 318 -1.34 8.43 12.26
N THR A 319 -1.53 9.00 13.46
CA THR A 319 -2.44 10.16 13.60
C THR A 319 -1.77 11.36 12.92
N VAL A 320 -2.47 12.07 12.04
CA VAL A 320 -1.92 13.21 11.29
C VAL A 320 -2.69 14.49 11.54
N GLY A 321 -2.01 15.63 11.42
CA GLY A 321 -2.63 16.96 11.49
C GLY A 321 -1.74 18.01 12.13
N THR A 322 -2.17 19.27 12.05
CA THR A 322 -1.46 20.44 12.56
C THR A 322 -2.31 21.16 13.61
N LEU A 323 -1.76 21.43 14.78
CA LEU A 323 -2.44 22.19 15.83
C LEU A 323 -2.63 23.66 15.41
N GLY A 324 -3.82 24.19 15.64
CA GLY A 324 -4.21 25.53 15.17
C GLY A 324 -4.64 25.59 13.70
N LEU A 325 -4.71 24.43 13.01
CA LEU A 325 -5.26 24.32 11.66
C LEU A 325 -6.24 23.13 11.56
N ASP A 326 -5.75 21.91 11.75
CA ASP A 326 -6.50 20.66 11.57
C ASP A 326 -7.03 20.10 12.89
N LEU A 327 -6.30 20.34 13.98
CA LEU A 327 -6.54 19.70 15.28
C LEU A 327 -6.76 20.73 16.39
N SER A 328 -7.69 20.39 17.29
CA SER A 328 -7.90 21.09 18.56
C SER A 328 -6.83 20.71 19.59
N VAL A 329 -6.69 21.54 20.63
CA VAL A 329 -5.79 21.26 21.78
C VAL A 329 -6.12 19.92 22.43
N GLU A 330 -7.40 19.59 22.58
CA GLU A 330 -7.83 18.32 23.19
C GLU A 330 -7.42 17.12 22.33
N GLN A 331 -7.54 17.21 21.00
CA GLN A 331 -7.05 16.17 20.10
C GLN A 331 -5.52 16.05 20.15
N GLY A 332 -4.80 17.18 20.23
CA GLY A 332 -3.35 17.18 20.44
C GLY A 332 -2.96 16.51 21.76
N ARG A 333 -3.69 16.81 22.84
CA ARG A 333 -3.48 16.22 24.17
C ARG A 333 -3.69 14.70 24.13
N ALA A 334 -4.75 14.23 23.48
CA ALA A 334 -4.98 12.80 23.26
C ALA A 334 -3.87 12.14 22.43
N ALA A 335 -3.35 12.83 21.41
CA ALA A 335 -2.22 12.35 20.61
C ALA A 335 -0.91 12.28 21.44
N ALA A 336 -0.64 13.27 22.29
CA ALA A 336 0.52 13.25 23.18
C ALA A 336 0.42 12.10 24.21
N GLU A 337 -0.79 11.85 24.72
CA GLU A 337 -1.08 10.74 25.62
C GLU A 337 -0.81 9.38 24.97
N SER A 338 -1.38 9.13 23.79
CA SER A 338 -1.18 7.86 23.06
C SER A 338 0.28 7.65 22.68
N THR A 339 0.98 8.73 22.30
CA THR A 339 2.41 8.69 22.00
C THR A 339 3.22 8.28 23.23
N MET A 340 2.93 8.85 24.41
CA MET A 340 3.64 8.49 25.64
C MET A 340 3.40 7.03 26.05
N LEU A 341 2.19 6.50 25.86
CA LEU A 341 1.93 5.08 26.10
C LEU A 341 2.77 4.17 25.19
N LEU A 342 3.04 4.59 23.95
CA LEU A 342 3.91 3.87 23.03
C LEU A 342 5.40 3.94 23.45
N VAL A 343 5.85 5.08 23.96
CA VAL A 343 7.18 5.22 24.56
C VAL A 343 7.32 4.26 25.75
N LEU A 344 6.31 4.21 26.62
CA LEU A 344 6.27 3.31 27.78
C LEU A 344 6.22 1.83 27.40
N ALA A 345 5.51 1.48 26.33
CA ALA A 345 5.52 0.13 25.77
C ALA A 345 6.94 -0.29 25.34
N SER A 346 7.65 0.60 24.65
CA SER A 346 9.02 0.37 24.21
C SER A 346 9.99 0.21 25.41
N LEU A 347 9.83 1.04 26.45
CA LEU A 347 10.59 0.90 27.70
C LEU A 347 10.28 -0.40 28.43
N HIS A 348 9.02 -0.82 28.44
CA HIS A 348 8.62 -2.09 29.04
C HIS A 348 9.26 -3.28 28.30
N GLU A 349 9.30 -3.25 26.97
CA GLU A 349 9.95 -4.28 26.15
C GLU A 349 11.45 -4.36 26.44
N GLU A 350 12.14 -3.22 26.48
CA GLU A 350 13.58 -3.14 26.76
C GLU A 350 13.94 -3.61 28.18
N LEU A 351 13.12 -3.27 29.18
CA LEU A 351 13.39 -3.58 30.59
C LEU A 351 12.79 -4.90 31.05
N GLY A 352 11.82 -5.45 30.34
CA GLY A 352 10.93 -6.52 30.78
C GLY A 352 9.91 -6.09 31.85
N SER A 353 10.09 -4.94 32.50
CA SER A 353 9.12 -4.34 33.43
C SER A 353 9.38 -2.85 33.63
N LEU A 354 8.31 -2.05 33.66
CA LEU A 354 8.38 -0.63 34.01
C LEU A 354 8.72 -0.39 35.49
N GLU A 355 8.69 -1.44 36.33
CA GLU A 355 9.12 -1.34 37.73
C GLU A 355 10.61 -1.01 37.88
N LEU A 356 11.40 -1.31 36.85
CA LEU A 356 12.82 -1.02 36.79
C LEU A 356 13.15 0.43 36.42
N VAL A 357 12.16 1.23 36.01
CA VAL A 357 12.35 2.67 35.83
C VAL A 357 12.57 3.30 37.21
N GLU A 358 13.72 3.93 37.40
CA GLU A 358 14.07 4.63 38.65
C GLU A 358 13.48 6.04 38.65
N GLN A 359 13.76 6.81 37.58
CA GLN A 359 13.27 8.17 37.41
C GLN A 359 13.28 8.56 35.92
N VAL A 360 12.24 9.28 35.48
CA VAL A 360 12.25 9.97 34.19
C VAL A 360 12.92 11.33 34.34
N LEU A 361 14.06 11.53 33.67
CA LEU A 361 14.85 12.75 33.82
C LEU A 361 14.25 13.91 33.03
N HIS A 362 13.94 13.67 31.76
CA HIS A 362 13.47 14.71 30.85
C HIS A 362 12.58 14.13 29.74
N VAL A 363 11.50 14.85 29.43
CA VAL A 363 10.59 14.57 28.30
C VAL A 363 10.62 15.74 27.34
N GLN A 364 10.89 15.48 26.06
CA GLN A 364 10.79 16.47 25.00
C GLN A 364 9.56 16.18 24.16
N VAL A 365 8.72 17.19 23.99
CA VAL A 365 7.47 17.12 23.23
C VAL A 365 7.53 18.16 22.12
N PHE A 366 7.65 17.69 20.89
CA PHE A 366 7.52 18.52 19.70
C PHE A 366 6.06 18.48 19.24
N VAL A 367 5.49 19.64 18.99
CA VAL A 367 4.09 19.77 18.58
C VAL A 367 4.06 20.44 17.22
N ARG A 368 3.54 19.74 16.22
CA ARG A 368 3.35 20.33 14.89
C ARG A 368 2.22 21.34 14.95
N SER A 369 2.52 22.61 14.72
CA SER A 369 1.53 23.68 14.87
C SER A 369 1.69 24.79 13.85
N THR A 370 0.64 25.60 13.70
CA THR A 370 0.74 26.88 13.00
C THR A 370 1.67 27.83 13.77
N PRO A 371 2.23 28.87 13.10
CA PRO A 371 3.13 29.84 13.74
C PRO A 371 2.51 30.59 14.93
N ASP A 372 1.19 30.81 14.92
CA ASP A 372 0.48 31.59 15.94
C ASP A 372 -0.06 30.74 17.11
N PHE A 373 0.06 29.41 17.02
CA PHE A 373 -0.40 28.52 18.09
C PHE A 373 0.55 28.59 19.30
N THR A 374 0.01 28.78 20.51
CA THR A 374 0.81 28.96 21.74
C THR A 374 0.51 27.95 22.84
N GLU A 375 -0.41 27.00 22.60
CA GLU A 375 -0.91 26.07 23.62
C GLU A 375 -0.12 24.73 23.64
N HIS A 376 1.14 24.74 23.19
CA HIS A 376 2.01 23.54 23.22
C HIS A 376 2.12 22.90 24.61
N PRO A 377 2.21 23.67 25.73
CA PRO A 377 2.23 23.07 27.06
C PRO A 377 0.97 22.28 27.40
N ALA A 378 -0.21 22.73 26.94
CA ALA A 378 -1.48 22.05 27.18
C ALA A 378 -1.59 20.73 26.39
N VAL A 379 -1.02 20.70 25.18
CA VAL A 379 -0.86 19.46 24.40
C VAL A 379 0.07 18.49 25.14
N ALA A 380 1.23 18.97 25.61
CA ALA A 380 2.20 18.15 26.33
C ALA A 380 1.67 17.58 27.67
N ASP A 381 0.62 18.16 28.25
CA ASP A 381 -0.02 17.62 29.46
C ASP A 381 -0.59 16.22 29.26
N GLY A 382 -0.96 15.84 28.03
CA GLY A 382 -1.41 14.48 27.72
C GLY A 382 -0.30 13.44 27.96
N ALA A 383 0.92 13.76 27.52
CA ALA A 383 2.09 12.93 27.77
C ALA A 383 2.44 12.85 29.25
N SER A 384 2.45 14.00 29.95
CA SER A 384 2.71 14.04 31.39
C SER A 384 1.67 13.23 32.18
N ALA A 385 0.39 13.27 31.77
CA ALA A 385 -0.67 12.52 32.42
C ALA A 385 -0.47 10.99 32.27
N ALA A 386 -0.17 10.51 31.06
CA ALA A 386 0.13 9.09 30.83
C ALA A 386 1.33 8.62 31.66
N LEU A 387 2.39 9.43 31.69
CA LEU A 387 3.60 9.07 32.39
C LEU A 387 3.38 8.92 33.90
N VAL A 388 2.70 9.88 34.52
CA VAL A 388 2.36 9.85 35.95
C VAL A 388 1.33 8.75 36.24
N GLY A 389 0.36 8.55 35.36
CA GLY A 389 -0.68 7.52 35.51
C GLY A 389 -0.13 6.09 35.46
N VAL A 390 0.90 5.84 34.65
CA VAL A 390 1.53 4.51 34.52
C VAL A 390 2.63 4.29 35.55
N LEU A 391 3.54 5.26 35.75
CA LEU A 391 4.72 5.07 36.62
C LEU A 391 4.48 5.49 38.08
N GLY A 392 3.38 6.19 38.35
CA GLY A 392 3.09 6.83 39.64
C GLY A 392 3.72 8.22 39.78
N PRO A 393 3.32 8.98 40.83
CA PRO A 393 3.72 10.38 41.00
C PRO A 393 5.23 10.57 41.23
N ASP A 394 5.90 9.61 41.87
CA ASP A 394 7.32 9.75 42.19
C ASP A 394 8.22 9.44 40.99
N ARG A 395 8.01 8.30 40.32
CA ARG A 395 8.82 7.88 39.16
C ARG A 395 8.45 8.61 37.87
N GLY A 396 7.17 8.95 37.74
CA GLY A 396 6.64 9.74 36.62
C GLY A 396 6.91 11.23 36.75
N ALA A 397 7.46 11.72 37.88
CA ALA A 397 7.92 13.09 37.99
C ALA A 397 9.11 13.34 37.04
N HIS A 398 8.99 14.36 36.20
CA HIS A 398 9.92 14.65 35.12
C HIS A 398 10.10 16.15 34.91
N SER A 399 11.24 16.55 34.37
CA SER A 399 11.35 17.84 33.69
C SER A 399 10.82 17.71 32.26
N ARG A 400 10.31 18.79 31.66
CA ARG A 400 9.80 18.75 30.28
C ARG A 400 10.11 20.00 29.46
N THR A 401 10.14 19.80 28.15
CA THR A 401 10.13 20.86 27.15
C THR A 401 8.99 20.61 26.17
N ALA A 402 8.20 21.65 25.88
CA ALA A 402 7.12 21.62 24.89
C ALA A 402 7.36 22.73 23.87
N ILE A 403 7.61 22.37 22.61
CA ILE A 403 8.00 23.32 21.55
C ILE A 403 7.14 23.10 20.29
N GLY A 404 6.72 24.19 19.68
CA GLY A 404 6.09 24.21 18.36
C GLY A 404 7.09 24.01 17.22
N VAL A 405 6.75 23.14 16.27
CA VAL A 405 7.53 22.93 15.04
C VAL A 405 6.63 23.03 13.82
N ALA A 406 7.20 23.44 12.68
CA ALA A 406 6.43 23.58 11.43
C ALA A 406 6.04 22.21 10.82
N SER A 407 6.85 21.18 11.04
CA SER A 407 6.65 19.84 10.48
C SER A 407 7.23 18.77 11.40
N LEU A 408 6.59 17.60 11.39
CA LEU A 408 7.08 16.37 12.00
C LEU A 408 6.99 15.22 10.97
N PRO A 409 7.77 14.13 11.13
CA PRO A 409 7.70 12.96 10.25
C PRO A 409 6.28 12.45 10.06
N PHE A 410 5.96 11.95 8.86
CA PHE A 410 4.64 11.41 8.51
C PHE A 410 3.45 12.37 8.72
N GLY A 411 3.72 13.66 8.97
CA GLY A 411 2.69 14.65 9.23
C GLY A 411 2.01 14.52 10.60
N ILE A 412 2.63 13.81 11.55
CA ILE A 412 2.09 13.63 12.90
C ILE A 412 1.95 14.95 13.66
N PRO A 413 1.00 15.04 14.61
CA PRO A 413 0.80 16.25 15.39
C PRO A 413 1.77 16.39 16.56
N VAL A 414 2.33 15.28 17.05
CA VAL A 414 3.20 15.24 18.23
C VAL A 414 4.32 14.22 18.01
N GLU A 415 5.54 14.54 18.43
CA GLU A 415 6.66 13.61 18.56
C GLU A 415 7.26 13.73 19.97
N ILE A 416 7.50 12.59 20.62
CA ILE A 416 7.99 12.53 22.00
C ILE A 416 9.20 11.65 22.08
N HIS A 417 10.22 12.11 22.79
CA HIS A 417 11.26 11.24 23.31
C HIS A 417 11.56 11.58 24.77
N LEU A 418 12.13 10.62 25.47
CA LEU A 418 12.46 10.78 26.88
C LEU A 418 13.82 10.18 27.23
N THR A 419 14.34 10.66 28.35
CA THR A 419 15.49 10.06 29.02
C THR A 419 15.09 9.61 30.41
N ALA A 420 15.54 8.43 30.81
CA ALA A 420 15.21 7.83 32.09
C ALA A 420 16.42 7.14 32.70
N THR A 421 16.35 6.86 33.99
CA THR A 421 17.31 6.02 34.71
C THR A 421 16.68 4.70 35.09
N THR A 422 17.48 3.64 35.12
CA THR A 422 17.04 2.30 35.54
C THR A 422 17.64 1.93 36.88
N ARG A 423 16.87 1.20 37.68
CA ARG A 423 17.41 0.45 38.82
C ARG A 423 18.33 -0.66 38.30
N GLU A 424 19.30 -1.07 39.11
CA GLU A 424 20.01 -2.32 38.86
C GLU A 424 19.08 -3.49 39.19
N ALA A 425 19.01 -4.51 38.32
CA ALA A 425 18.38 -5.76 38.69
C ALA A 425 19.18 -6.35 39.86
N GLY A 426 18.52 -6.58 41.00
CA GLY A 426 19.19 -6.94 42.24
C GLY A 426 20.17 -8.10 42.10
N GLN A 427 21.31 -7.97 42.79
CA GLN A 427 22.05 -9.10 43.34
C GLN A 427 21.26 -9.79 44.45
#